data_AF-A0A7K0LS07-F1
#
_entry.id   AF-A0A7K0LS07-F1
#
_cell.length_a   1.000
_cell.length_b   1.000
_cell.length_c   1.000
_cell.angle_alpha   90.00
_cell.angle_beta   90.00
_cell.angle_gamma   90.00
#
_symmetry.space_group_name_H-M   'P 1'
#
loop_
_entity.id
_entity.type
_entity.pdbx_description
1 polymer ?
#
loop_
_entity_poly.entity_id
_entity_poly.type
_entity_poly.pdbx_seq_one_letter_code
_entity_poly.pdbx_strand_id
1 'polypeptide(L)'
;KVDDLSMQGRLGSTSRAPRWAVAYKYPPEVGRTRLLDIRVSVGRTGRVTPFAHMQPVKVSGSTVEMATLHNASEVARKGVLIGDLVFLRKAGDVIPEVIGPVVEARTGEERAFIMPTHCPECGTELAPEKEGDADIRCPNQRSCPAQLRERLFHVGSRGALDIEGLGYQAASAMLVDGLVVDEGDLFGLNADDLERSDFFTRSTKGGERVLNANATKLLEQLDVAKSRPLWRVLVALSIRHVGPTAAQSLARELRSLEVIAEAPAESLAAVEGVGGIIADSISEWFSVDWHGEIVEKWRAAGVSLAEQVVEQGERPLEGFTFVITGTLPTLSRDQATERVQAAGGKVTGSVSKKTSYVVVGENPGSKADKAETLRVTILDEAALLALIAPLPSP
;
A
#
# COMPACT_ATOMS: atom_id res chain seq x y z
N LYS A 1 -30.98 -7.19 5.59
CA LYS A 1 -31.02 -5.80 5.09
C LYS A 1 -32.34 -5.20 5.53
N VAL A 2 -32.42 -3.88 5.78
CA VAL A 2 -33.70 -3.20 6.04
C VAL A 2 -34.50 -3.18 4.74
N ASP A 3 -35.73 -3.67 4.76
CA ASP A 3 -36.56 -3.78 3.54
C ASP A 3 -37.14 -2.43 3.07
N ASP A 4 -37.42 -1.51 4.00
CA ASP A 4 -37.95 -0.18 3.67
C ASP A 4 -36.88 0.75 3.06
N LEU A 5 -37.07 1.13 1.79
CA LEU A 5 -36.15 1.97 1.02
C LEU A 5 -36.03 3.42 1.53
N SER A 6 -37.07 3.95 2.19
CA SER A 6 -37.05 5.29 2.79
C SER A 6 -36.17 5.32 4.03
N MET A 7 -36.23 4.25 4.84
CA MET A 7 -35.38 4.10 6.02
C MET A 7 -33.90 3.91 5.65
N GLN A 8 -33.60 3.22 4.55
CA GLN A 8 -32.21 3.10 4.06
C GLN A 8 -31.57 4.47 3.80
N GLY A 9 -32.34 5.42 3.24
CA GLY A 9 -31.88 6.79 2.99
C GLY A 9 -31.58 7.56 4.29
N ARG A 10 -32.45 7.44 5.29
CA ARG A 10 -32.27 8.06 6.62
C ARG A 10 -31.09 7.47 7.40
N LEU A 11 -30.87 6.15 7.28
CA LEU A 11 -29.77 5.46 7.94
C LEU A 11 -28.41 5.77 7.32
N GLY A 12 -28.34 6.02 6.01
CA GLY A 12 -27.11 6.42 5.32
C GLY A 12 -26.02 5.34 5.27
N SER A 13 -24.76 5.76 5.16
CA SER A 13 -23.58 4.89 5.07
C SER A 13 -22.38 5.50 5.79
N THR A 14 -21.44 4.66 6.21
CA THR A 14 -20.09 5.09 6.61
C THR A 14 -19.20 5.23 5.36
N SER A 15 -17.92 5.57 5.55
CA SER A 15 -16.92 5.60 4.47
C SER A 15 -16.70 4.24 3.79
N ARG A 16 -17.11 3.13 4.43
CA ARG A 16 -16.81 1.76 3.98
C ARG A 16 -18.04 0.85 3.84
N ALA A 17 -19.18 1.14 4.48
CA ALA A 17 -20.34 0.25 4.47
C ALA A 17 -21.70 0.97 4.67
N PRO A 18 -22.81 0.47 4.09
CA PRO A 18 -24.15 0.97 4.38
C PRO A 18 -24.58 0.67 5.82
N ARG A 19 -25.31 1.58 6.48
CA ARG A 19 -25.81 1.38 7.86
C ARG A 19 -27.08 0.53 7.94
N TRP A 20 -27.78 0.35 6.82
CA TRP A 20 -29.06 -0.36 6.71
C TRP A 20 -28.92 -1.82 6.28
N ALA A 21 -27.70 -2.29 6.05
CA ALA A 21 -27.44 -3.68 5.72
C ALA A 21 -26.16 -4.16 6.40
N VAL A 22 -26.19 -5.39 6.88
CA VAL A 22 -25.05 -6.11 7.43
C VAL A 22 -24.91 -7.42 6.67
N ALA A 23 -23.68 -7.81 6.37
CA ALA A 23 -23.39 -9.14 5.85
C ALA A 23 -23.40 -10.12 7.02
N TYR A 24 -24.42 -10.98 7.08
CA TYR A 24 -24.45 -12.08 8.05
C TYR A 24 -23.63 -13.23 7.48
N LYS A 25 -22.37 -13.31 7.89
CA LYS A 25 -21.42 -14.31 7.39
C LYS A 25 -21.64 -15.65 8.10
N TYR A 26 -21.44 -16.74 7.38
CA TYR A 26 -21.35 -18.08 7.99
C TYR A 26 -20.20 -18.10 9.01
N PRO A 27 -20.28 -18.97 10.03
CA PRO A 27 -19.14 -19.21 10.91
C PRO A 27 -17.91 -19.54 10.07
N PRO A 28 -16.78 -18.84 10.28
CA PRO A 28 -15.59 -19.07 9.48
C PRO A 28 -15.09 -20.50 9.71
N GLU A 29 -14.60 -21.14 8.66
CA GLU A 29 -13.95 -22.44 8.78
C GLU A 29 -12.72 -22.28 9.67
N VAL A 30 -12.63 -23.13 10.71
CA VAL A 30 -11.52 -23.12 11.66
C VAL A 30 -10.65 -24.36 11.42
N GLY A 31 -9.43 -24.12 10.96
CA GLY A 31 -8.38 -25.14 10.91
C GLY A 31 -7.67 -25.28 12.25
N ARG A 32 -7.09 -26.45 12.49
CA ARG A 32 -6.12 -26.68 13.57
C ARG A 32 -4.78 -27.03 12.96
N THR A 33 -3.72 -26.39 13.42
CA THR A 33 -2.36 -26.69 12.96
C THR A 33 -1.33 -26.47 14.06
N ARG A 34 -0.14 -27.05 13.91
CA ARG A 34 0.95 -26.88 14.86
C ARG A 34 1.67 -25.55 14.60
N LEU A 35 1.82 -24.74 15.64
CA LEU A 35 2.64 -23.55 15.66
C LEU A 35 4.11 -23.97 15.83
N LEU A 36 4.87 -23.91 14.73
CA LEU A 36 6.27 -24.35 14.72
C LEU A 36 7.18 -23.30 15.34
N ASP A 37 6.93 -22.04 15.05
CA ASP A 37 7.71 -20.92 15.56
C ASP A 37 6.92 -19.61 15.49
N ILE A 38 7.36 -18.59 16.25
CA ILE A 38 6.91 -17.22 16.05
C ILE A 38 8.13 -16.42 15.61
N ARG A 39 8.09 -15.94 14.38
CA ARG A 39 9.16 -15.13 13.78
C ARG A 39 8.71 -13.68 13.73
N VAL A 40 9.66 -12.78 13.51
CA VAL A 40 9.40 -11.35 13.35
C VAL A 40 9.80 -10.87 11.97
N SER A 41 9.05 -9.92 11.43
CA SER A 41 9.43 -9.16 10.25
C SER A 41 9.59 -7.69 10.61
N VAL A 42 10.54 -7.00 9.96
CA VAL A 42 10.75 -5.56 10.11
C VAL A 42 10.13 -4.88 8.91
N GLY A 43 9.11 -4.06 9.13
CA GLY A 43 8.41 -3.35 8.06
C GLY A 43 9.12 -2.05 7.63
N ARG A 44 8.58 -1.43 6.58
CA ARG A 44 9.02 -0.14 6.00
C ARG A 44 9.31 0.98 7.01
N THR A 45 8.52 1.07 8.08
CA THR A 45 8.64 2.13 9.12
C THR A 45 9.33 1.63 10.38
N GLY A 46 10.10 0.53 10.27
CA GLY A 46 10.83 -0.08 11.37
C GLY A 46 9.98 -0.94 12.30
N ARG A 47 8.65 -0.95 12.17
CA ARG A 47 7.77 -1.77 13.03
C ARG A 47 8.14 -3.24 12.92
N VAL A 48 8.45 -3.83 14.08
CA VAL A 48 8.75 -5.25 14.22
C VAL A 48 7.45 -5.99 14.52
N THR A 49 7.01 -6.83 13.58
CA THR A 49 5.70 -7.48 13.61
C THR A 49 5.88 -9.00 13.79
N PRO A 50 5.41 -9.61 14.89
CA PRO A 50 5.44 -11.05 15.06
C PRO A 50 4.41 -11.72 14.15
N PHE A 51 4.78 -12.87 13.60
CA PHE A 51 3.91 -13.73 12.82
C PHE A 51 4.13 -15.20 13.17
N ALA A 52 3.04 -15.96 13.18
CA ALA A 52 3.04 -17.40 13.38
C ALA A 52 3.60 -18.08 12.13
N HIS A 53 4.61 -18.94 12.32
CA HIS A 53 5.09 -19.88 11.32
C HIS A 53 4.60 -21.27 11.72
N MET A 54 3.72 -21.85 10.90
CA MET A 54 2.92 -23.01 11.25
C MET A 54 3.14 -24.15 10.26
N GLN A 55 2.78 -25.37 10.67
CA GLN A 55 2.68 -26.47 9.74
C GLN A 55 1.61 -26.15 8.66
N PRO A 56 1.87 -26.42 7.38
CA PRO A 56 0.92 -26.11 6.32
C PRO A 56 -0.45 -26.77 6.56
N VAL A 57 -1.52 -25.97 6.51
CA VAL A 57 -2.89 -26.44 6.73
C VAL A 57 -3.84 -25.83 5.72
N LYS A 58 -4.81 -26.61 5.23
CA LYS A 58 -5.85 -26.10 4.33
C LYS A 58 -6.95 -25.45 5.16
N VAL A 59 -7.26 -24.19 4.86
CA VAL A 59 -8.37 -23.43 5.45
C VAL A 59 -9.07 -22.66 4.35
N SER A 60 -10.38 -22.89 4.17
CA SER A 60 -11.21 -22.21 3.17
C SER A 60 -10.63 -22.27 1.77
N GLY A 61 -10.20 -23.46 1.36
CA GLY A 61 -9.71 -23.77 0.00
C GLY A 61 -8.25 -23.45 -0.28
N SER A 62 -7.55 -22.72 0.60
CA SER A 62 -6.12 -22.37 0.44
C SER A 62 -5.24 -22.97 1.54
N THR A 63 -4.00 -23.32 1.19
CA THR A 63 -2.97 -23.70 2.18
C THR A 63 -2.45 -22.46 2.89
N VAL A 64 -2.38 -22.50 4.21
CA VAL A 64 -1.85 -21.44 5.06
C VAL A 64 -0.68 -21.99 5.87
N GLU A 65 0.43 -21.25 5.84
CA GLU A 65 1.66 -21.55 6.59
C GLU A 65 2.04 -20.41 7.55
N MET A 66 1.52 -19.20 7.29
CA MET A 66 1.85 -18.00 8.04
C MET A 66 0.59 -17.20 8.38
N ALA A 67 0.58 -16.61 9.57
CA ALA A 67 -0.49 -15.72 10.02
C ALA A 67 0.07 -14.61 10.92
N THR A 68 -0.42 -13.38 10.76
CA THR A 68 0.02 -12.26 11.60
C THR A 68 -0.41 -12.44 13.06
N LEU A 69 0.45 -12.04 13.99
CA LEU A 69 0.14 -11.93 15.42
C LEU A 69 0.06 -10.48 15.89
N HIS A 70 0.12 -9.52 14.96
CA HIS A 70 0.03 -8.07 15.17
C HIS A 70 1.19 -7.46 15.97
N ASN A 71 1.29 -7.74 17.27
CA ASN A 71 2.35 -7.25 18.15
C ASN A 71 2.53 -8.16 19.38
N ALA A 72 3.55 -7.88 20.20
CA ALA A 72 3.90 -8.73 21.34
C ALA A 72 2.76 -8.82 22.39
N SER A 73 2.05 -7.71 22.63
CA SER A 73 0.89 -7.68 23.52
C SER A 73 -0.23 -8.59 23.03
N GLU A 74 -0.48 -8.65 21.72
CA GLU A 74 -1.46 -9.55 21.13
C GLU A 74 -1.05 -11.02 21.20
N VAL A 75 0.24 -11.35 21.05
CA VAL A 75 0.75 -12.71 21.29
C VAL A 75 0.45 -13.14 22.73
N ALA A 76 0.77 -12.27 23.70
CA ALA A 76 0.54 -12.54 25.12
C ALA A 76 -0.97 -12.65 25.43
N ARG A 77 -1.79 -11.75 24.90
CA ARG A 77 -3.25 -11.76 25.08
C ARG A 77 -3.91 -13.02 24.52
N LYS A 78 -3.42 -13.51 23.37
CA LYS A 78 -3.88 -14.77 22.77
C LYS A 78 -3.36 -16.01 23.51
N GLY A 79 -2.32 -15.86 24.34
CA GLY A 79 -1.76 -16.92 25.16
C GLY A 79 -1.14 -18.07 24.35
N VAL A 80 -0.73 -17.80 23.10
CA VAL A 80 -0.12 -18.80 22.22
C VAL A 80 1.36 -19.00 22.55
N LEU A 81 1.78 -20.25 22.62
CA LEU A 81 3.14 -20.69 22.89
C LEU A 81 3.70 -21.42 21.66
N ILE A 82 4.99 -21.29 21.42
CA ILE A 82 5.64 -22.00 20.32
C ILE A 82 5.63 -23.49 20.66
N GLY A 83 5.14 -24.31 19.73
CA GLY A 83 4.85 -25.73 19.91
C GLY A 83 3.35 -26.04 20.02
N ASP A 84 2.51 -25.05 20.37
CA ASP A 84 1.07 -25.23 20.54
C ASP A 84 0.40 -25.78 19.27
N LEU A 85 -0.65 -26.58 19.46
CA LEU A 85 -1.68 -26.70 18.44
C LEU A 85 -2.56 -25.43 18.51
N VAL A 86 -2.76 -24.73 17.39
CA VAL A 86 -3.50 -23.47 17.35
C VAL A 86 -4.72 -23.55 16.45
N PHE A 87 -5.76 -22.81 16.83
CA PHE A 87 -6.92 -22.56 15.98
C PHE A 87 -6.64 -21.41 15.00
N LEU A 88 -6.93 -21.66 13.73
CA LEU A 88 -6.67 -20.74 12.63
C LEU A 88 -7.95 -20.51 11.83
N ARG A 89 -8.24 -19.26 11.45
CA ARG A 89 -9.31 -18.91 10.51
C ARG A 89 -8.83 -17.91 9.47
N LYS A 90 -9.63 -17.67 8.44
CA LYS A 90 -9.41 -16.55 7.51
C LYS A 90 -10.42 -15.44 7.78
N ALA A 91 -9.95 -14.30 8.28
CA ALA A 91 -10.77 -13.10 8.44
C ALA A 91 -11.24 -12.62 7.05
N GLY A 92 -12.56 -12.57 6.89
CA GLY A 92 -13.18 -12.22 5.61
C GLY A 92 -12.79 -13.14 4.45
N ASP A 93 -12.50 -14.41 4.74
CA ASP A 93 -12.12 -15.48 3.80
C ASP A 93 -10.78 -15.26 3.07
N VAL A 94 -10.02 -14.22 3.45
CA VAL A 94 -8.75 -13.84 2.80
C VAL A 94 -7.57 -13.90 3.76
N ILE A 95 -7.62 -13.18 4.89
CA ILE A 95 -6.44 -12.95 5.75
C ILE A 95 -6.38 -13.98 6.87
N PRO A 96 -5.35 -14.84 6.93
CA PRO A 96 -5.23 -15.81 8.02
C PRO A 96 -4.98 -15.15 9.38
N GLU A 97 -5.65 -15.67 10.40
CA GLU A 97 -5.60 -15.17 11.78
C GLU A 97 -5.58 -16.35 12.76
N VAL A 98 -4.56 -16.39 13.63
CA VAL A 98 -4.52 -17.30 14.79
C VAL A 98 -5.51 -16.80 15.83
N ILE A 99 -6.47 -17.65 16.21
CA ILE A 99 -7.49 -17.31 17.21
C ILE A 99 -6.92 -17.50 18.62
N GLY A 100 -6.24 -18.61 18.85
CA GLY A 100 -5.69 -18.99 20.15
C GLY A 100 -5.23 -20.45 20.18
N PRO A 101 -4.68 -20.91 21.31
CA PRO A 101 -4.18 -22.27 21.48
C PRO A 101 -5.31 -23.27 21.73
N VAL A 102 -5.06 -24.53 21.40
CA VAL A 102 -5.83 -25.69 21.88
C VAL A 102 -5.19 -26.12 23.20
N VAL A 103 -5.64 -25.53 24.31
CA VAL A 103 -4.99 -25.66 25.62
C VAL A 103 -4.91 -27.11 26.09
N GLU A 104 -5.92 -27.92 25.77
CA GLU A 104 -5.99 -29.34 26.14
C GLU A 104 -4.98 -30.22 25.39
N ALA A 105 -4.39 -29.70 24.31
CA ALA A 105 -3.38 -30.41 23.51
C ALA A 105 -1.94 -30.13 23.96
N ARG A 106 -1.74 -29.33 25.02
CA ARG A 106 -0.40 -28.98 25.52
C ARG A 106 0.30 -30.17 26.16
N THR A 107 1.59 -30.31 25.86
CA THR A 107 2.46 -31.35 26.42
C THR A 107 3.31 -30.83 27.58
N GLY A 108 3.45 -29.51 27.72
CA GLY A 108 4.35 -28.86 28.68
C GLY A 108 5.74 -28.58 28.10
N GLU A 109 6.01 -28.99 26.86
CA GLU A 109 7.26 -28.67 26.15
C GLU A 109 7.20 -27.33 25.39
N GLU A 110 6.03 -26.67 25.39
CA GLU A 110 5.84 -25.41 24.69
C GLU A 110 6.59 -24.26 25.35
N ARG A 111 7.08 -23.32 24.54
CA ARG A 111 7.86 -22.17 25.01
C ARG A 111 7.17 -20.85 24.71
N ALA A 112 7.25 -19.91 25.66
CA ALA A 112 6.75 -18.56 25.45
C ALA A 112 7.57 -17.84 24.36
N PHE A 113 6.87 -17.08 23.52
CA PHE A 113 7.54 -16.15 22.61
C PHE A 113 8.05 -14.94 23.39
N ILE A 114 9.33 -14.62 23.19
CA ILE A 114 9.96 -13.41 23.71
C ILE A 114 10.23 -12.51 22.51
N MET A 115 9.65 -11.32 22.53
CA MET A 115 9.91 -10.31 21.51
C MET A 115 11.41 -9.96 21.56
N PRO A 116 12.12 -9.95 20.42
CA PRO A 116 13.54 -9.62 20.43
C PRO A 116 13.75 -8.19 20.94
N THR A 117 14.86 -7.97 21.65
CA THR A 117 15.26 -6.63 22.11
C THR A 117 16.09 -5.88 21.07
N HIS A 118 16.66 -6.60 20.10
CA HIS A 118 17.46 -6.04 19.01
C HIS A 118 16.87 -6.43 17.66
N CYS A 119 17.00 -5.54 16.68
CA CYS A 119 16.51 -5.75 15.33
C CYS A 119 17.19 -6.98 14.71
N PRO A 120 16.43 -7.97 14.21
CA PRO A 120 17.02 -9.17 13.60
C PRO A 120 17.79 -8.89 12.30
N GLU A 121 17.59 -7.71 11.71
CA GLU A 121 18.13 -7.34 10.39
C GLU A 121 19.36 -6.43 10.48
N CYS A 122 19.53 -5.67 11.57
CA CYS A 122 20.67 -4.75 11.73
C CYS A 122 21.27 -4.70 13.14
N GLY A 123 20.71 -5.46 14.10
CA GLY A 123 21.22 -5.50 15.47
C GLY A 123 20.94 -4.25 16.32
N THR A 124 20.30 -3.20 15.80
CA THR A 124 19.95 -2.00 16.57
C THR A 124 18.94 -2.34 17.67
N GLU A 125 19.11 -1.78 18.87
CA GLU A 125 18.15 -1.91 19.97
C GLU A 125 16.75 -1.40 19.54
N LEU A 126 15.72 -2.21 19.80
CA LEU A 126 14.35 -1.91 19.45
C LEU A 126 13.71 -1.07 20.55
N ALA A 127 12.94 -0.06 20.15
CA ALA A 127 12.25 0.83 21.07
C ALA A 127 10.82 1.10 20.60
N PRO A 128 9.88 1.36 21.53
CA PRO A 128 8.64 2.02 21.16
C PRO A 128 8.95 3.43 20.66
N GLU A 129 8.10 3.98 19.79
CA GLU A 129 8.29 5.34 19.30
C GLU A 129 7.91 6.38 20.36
N LYS A 130 6.80 6.13 21.06
CA LYS A 130 6.41 6.88 22.25
C LYS A 130 6.25 5.93 23.42
N GLU A 131 6.54 6.44 24.62
CA GLU A 131 6.34 5.65 25.84
C GLU A 131 4.88 5.19 25.93
N GLY A 132 4.68 3.88 26.08
CA GLY A 132 3.36 3.25 26.10
C GLY A 132 2.86 2.68 24.75
N ASP A 133 3.57 2.88 23.64
CA ASP A 133 3.22 2.23 22.37
C ASP A 133 3.36 0.70 22.46
N ALA A 134 2.34 -0.03 22.00
CA ALA A 134 2.36 -1.49 21.95
C ALA A 134 3.27 -2.05 20.85
N ASP A 135 3.54 -1.25 19.82
CA ASP A 135 4.38 -1.61 18.69
C ASP A 135 5.82 -1.17 18.97
N ILE A 136 6.77 -2.11 18.90
CA ILE A 136 8.21 -1.79 18.94
C ILE A 136 8.77 -1.63 17.52
N ARG A 137 9.77 -0.77 17.38
CA ARG A 137 10.35 -0.38 16.10
C ARG A 137 11.87 -0.41 16.14
N CYS A 138 12.47 -0.63 14.97
CA CYS A 138 13.88 -0.37 14.73
C CYS A 138 14.09 1.12 14.46
N PRO A 139 14.81 1.86 15.33
CA PRO A 139 15.04 3.29 15.15
C PRO A 139 16.08 3.60 14.07
N ASN A 140 16.84 2.60 13.60
CA ASN A 140 17.77 2.76 12.48
C ASN A 140 17.04 2.87 11.14
N GLN A 141 16.41 4.03 10.92
CA GLN A 141 15.63 4.29 9.71
C GLN A 141 16.52 4.41 8.46
N ARG A 142 17.73 4.97 8.58
CA ARG A 142 18.62 5.19 7.43
C ARG A 142 19.17 3.89 6.85
N SER A 143 19.80 3.05 7.67
CA SER A 143 20.65 1.96 7.17
C SER A 143 20.17 0.55 7.50
N CYS A 144 19.02 0.38 8.18
CA CYS A 144 18.47 -0.96 8.42
C CYS A 144 18.14 -1.65 7.08
N PRO A 145 18.75 -2.82 6.77
CA PRO A 145 18.57 -3.47 5.47
C PRO A 145 17.11 -3.80 5.14
N ALA A 146 16.33 -4.20 6.14
CA ALA A 146 14.90 -4.42 5.96
C ALA A 146 14.14 -3.13 5.65
N GLN A 147 14.41 -2.05 6.39
CA GLN A 147 13.71 -0.78 6.13
C GLN A 147 14.06 -0.24 4.74
N LEU A 148 15.33 -0.29 4.33
CA LEU A 148 15.77 0.06 2.98
C LEU A 148 15.05 -0.76 1.91
N ARG A 149 15.05 -2.10 2.04
CA ARG A 149 14.38 -3.00 1.11
C ARG A 149 12.88 -2.70 0.99
N GLU A 150 12.21 -2.50 2.12
CA GLU A 150 10.78 -2.22 2.15
C GLU A 150 10.44 -0.82 1.61
N ARG A 151 11.30 0.20 1.82
CA ARG A 151 11.13 1.52 1.21
C ARG A 151 11.34 1.48 -0.29
N LEU A 152 12.41 0.83 -0.75
CA LEU A 152 12.71 0.67 -2.17
C LEU A 152 11.58 -0.10 -2.90
N PHE A 153 11.09 -1.19 -2.32
CA PHE A 153 9.92 -1.91 -2.83
C PHE A 153 8.66 -1.03 -2.84
N HIS A 154 8.45 -0.21 -1.81
CA HIS A 154 7.31 0.70 -1.73
C HIS A 154 7.32 1.78 -2.83
N VAL A 155 8.49 2.31 -3.21
CA VAL A 155 8.63 3.29 -4.30
C VAL A 155 8.01 2.75 -5.61
N GLY A 156 8.25 1.47 -5.92
CA GLY A 156 7.70 0.81 -7.12
C GLY A 156 6.25 0.37 -7.01
N SER A 157 5.63 0.45 -5.84
CA SER A 157 4.25 -0.01 -5.64
C SER A 157 3.24 0.79 -6.47
N ARG A 158 2.10 0.15 -6.81
CA ARG A 158 1.00 0.77 -7.56
C ARG A 158 0.47 2.06 -6.93
N GLY A 159 0.50 2.13 -5.60
CA GLY A 159 0.05 3.30 -4.83
C GLY A 159 1.07 4.43 -4.77
N ALA A 160 2.31 4.19 -5.18
CA ALA A 160 3.40 5.15 -5.29
C ALA A 160 3.68 5.44 -6.78
N LEU A 161 4.87 5.12 -7.30
CA LEU A 161 5.27 5.50 -8.67
C LEU A 161 4.85 4.51 -9.75
N ASP A 162 4.30 3.34 -9.37
CA ASP A 162 3.82 2.30 -10.28
C ASP A 162 4.91 1.89 -11.29
N ILE A 163 6.01 1.34 -10.78
CA ILE A 163 7.20 0.93 -11.56
C ILE A 163 7.12 -0.58 -11.79
N GLU A 164 6.69 -0.99 -12.97
CA GLU A 164 6.75 -2.40 -13.34
C GLU A 164 8.21 -2.89 -13.39
N GLY A 165 8.47 -4.10 -12.88
CA GLY A 165 9.82 -4.63 -12.76
C GLY A 165 10.48 -4.36 -11.39
N LEU A 166 10.02 -3.38 -10.61
CA LEU A 166 10.49 -3.12 -9.25
C LEU A 166 9.70 -3.93 -8.21
N GLY A 167 9.83 -5.27 -8.27
CA GLY A 167 9.27 -6.19 -7.29
C GLY A 167 10.15 -6.37 -6.05
N TYR A 168 9.66 -7.13 -5.05
CA TYR A 168 10.40 -7.41 -3.81
C TYR A 168 11.79 -8.00 -4.05
N GLN A 169 11.90 -8.96 -4.99
CA GLN A 169 13.16 -9.60 -5.35
C GLN A 169 14.12 -8.64 -6.06
N ALA A 170 13.60 -7.76 -6.93
CA ALA A 170 14.41 -6.75 -7.61
C ALA A 170 14.97 -5.74 -6.60
N ALA A 171 14.13 -5.21 -5.71
CA ALA A 171 14.57 -4.31 -4.64
C ALA A 171 15.61 -4.98 -3.70
N SER A 172 15.43 -6.27 -3.41
CA SER A 172 16.40 -7.05 -2.63
C SER A 172 17.73 -7.21 -3.35
N ALA A 173 17.71 -7.59 -4.63
CA ALA A 173 18.90 -7.78 -5.45
C ALA A 173 19.70 -6.48 -5.60
N MET A 174 19.03 -5.35 -5.83
CA MET A 174 19.70 -4.05 -5.94
C MET A 174 20.51 -3.68 -4.69
N LEU A 175 19.98 -3.95 -3.49
CA LEU A 175 20.67 -3.67 -2.23
C LEU A 175 21.78 -4.69 -1.95
N VAL A 176 21.52 -5.99 -2.16
CA VAL A 176 22.49 -7.06 -1.92
C VAL A 176 23.69 -6.95 -2.86
N ASP A 177 23.46 -6.64 -4.13
CA ASP A 177 24.51 -6.50 -5.14
C ASP A 177 25.16 -5.09 -5.11
N GLY A 178 24.73 -4.21 -4.19
CA GLY A 178 25.28 -2.88 -4.00
C GLY A 178 25.06 -1.93 -5.18
N LEU A 179 23.99 -2.14 -5.97
CA LEU A 179 23.63 -1.27 -7.09
C LEU A 179 23.08 0.08 -6.61
N VAL A 180 22.43 0.07 -5.44
CA VAL A 180 21.91 1.25 -4.76
C VAL A 180 22.28 1.18 -3.28
N VAL A 181 22.53 2.34 -2.67
CA VAL A 181 22.72 2.48 -1.22
C VAL A 181 21.39 2.78 -0.54
N ASP A 182 20.57 3.62 -1.18
CA ASP A 182 19.25 4.01 -0.71
C ASP A 182 18.26 4.20 -1.88
N GLU A 183 17.01 4.48 -1.56
CA GLU A 183 15.96 4.76 -2.53
C GLU A 183 16.23 6.00 -3.41
N GLY A 184 17.13 6.88 -3.01
CA GLY A 184 17.57 8.06 -3.76
C GLY A 184 18.32 7.70 -5.04
N ASP A 185 19.09 6.61 -5.03
CA ASP A 185 19.91 6.19 -6.17
C ASP A 185 19.10 5.57 -7.31
N LEU A 186 17.85 5.17 -7.04
CA LEU A 186 17.01 4.38 -7.95
C LEU A 186 16.91 4.99 -9.36
N PHE A 187 16.72 6.30 -9.46
CA PHE A 187 16.55 6.99 -10.75
C PHE A 187 17.84 7.32 -11.48
N GLY A 188 18.99 7.11 -10.82
CA GLY A 188 20.33 7.23 -11.40
C GLY A 188 20.83 5.93 -12.03
N LEU A 189 20.16 4.80 -11.79
CA LEU A 189 20.53 3.50 -12.35
C LEU A 189 20.49 3.51 -13.89
N ASN A 190 21.53 2.95 -14.50
CA ASN A 190 21.62 2.73 -15.94
C ASN A 190 21.84 1.24 -16.26
N ALA A 191 21.98 0.91 -17.55
CA ALA A 191 22.20 -0.45 -18.02
C ALA A 191 23.48 -1.07 -17.44
N ASP A 192 24.59 -0.33 -17.45
CA ASP A 192 25.89 -0.78 -16.96
C ASP A 192 25.83 -1.14 -15.47
N ASP A 193 25.04 -0.39 -14.68
CA ASP A 193 24.82 -0.69 -13.28
C ASP A 193 24.13 -2.05 -13.08
N LEU A 194 23.04 -2.30 -13.82
CA LEU A 194 22.26 -3.53 -13.74
C LEU A 194 23.03 -4.75 -14.24
N GLU A 195 23.96 -4.58 -15.18
CA GLU A 195 24.78 -5.67 -15.70
C GLU A 195 25.68 -6.31 -14.62
N ARG A 196 26.00 -5.57 -13.55
CA ARG A 196 26.78 -6.08 -12.40
C ARG A 196 26.06 -7.12 -11.56
N SER A 197 24.75 -7.29 -11.74
CA SER A 197 23.91 -8.20 -10.95
C SER A 197 23.47 -9.42 -11.74
N ASP A 198 23.58 -10.60 -11.14
CA ASP A 198 23.12 -11.85 -11.75
C ASP A 198 21.60 -11.89 -11.87
N PHE A 199 20.88 -11.20 -10.97
CA PHE A 199 19.42 -11.13 -11.00
C PHE A 199 18.88 -10.37 -12.23
N PHE A 200 19.59 -9.34 -12.69
CA PHE A 200 19.17 -8.49 -13.81
C PHE A 200 19.74 -8.93 -15.16
N THR A 201 20.55 -9.99 -15.19
CA THR A 201 21.19 -10.48 -16.40
C THR A 201 20.77 -11.91 -16.77
N ARG A 202 21.16 -12.32 -17.96
CA ARG A 202 21.03 -13.69 -18.47
C ARG A 202 22.15 -13.97 -19.46
N SER A 203 22.53 -15.23 -19.61
CA SER A 203 23.47 -15.65 -20.65
C SER A 203 22.76 -15.86 -21.99
N THR A 204 23.36 -15.40 -23.07
CA THR A 204 22.94 -15.75 -24.44
C THR A 204 23.49 -17.12 -24.84
N LYS A 205 23.01 -17.67 -25.97
CA LYS A 205 23.55 -18.93 -26.53
C LYS A 205 25.04 -18.83 -26.90
N GLY A 206 25.57 -17.61 -27.07
CA GLY A 206 26.99 -17.34 -27.34
C GLY A 206 27.84 -17.09 -26.09
N GLY A 207 27.26 -17.21 -24.88
CA GLY A 207 27.97 -16.98 -23.61
C GLY A 207 28.08 -15.52 -23.18
N GLU A 208 27.57 -14.58 -23.98
CA GLU A 208 27.53 -13.15 -23.63
C GLU A 208 26.49 -12.90 -22.53
N ARG A 209 26.86 -12.07 -21.55
CA ARG A 209 25.97 -11.61 -20.47
C ARG A 209 25.21 -10.39 -20.97
N VAL A 210 23.89 -10.45 -20.95
CA VAL A 210 23.02 -9.36 -21.37
C VAL A 210 21.92 -9.13 -20.35
N LEU A 211 21.32 -7.95 -20.34
CA LEU A 211 20.14 -7.68 -19.52
C LEU A 211 18.99 -8.66 -19.84
N ASN A 212 18.30 -9.09 -18.80
CA ASN A 212 17.07 -9.85 -18.95
C ASN A 212 15.87 -8.92 -19.20
N ALA A 213 14.74 -9.48 -19.63
CA ALA A 213 13.56 -8.70 -20.00
C ALA A 213 13.03 -7.83 -18.84
N ASN A 214 13.14 -8.30 -17.59
CA ASN A 214 12.72 -7.54 -16.42
C ASN A 214 13.61 -6.33 -16.19
N ALA A 215 14.92 -6.45 -16.39
CA ALA A 215 15.87 -5.36 -16.26
C ALA A 215 15.65 -4.26 -17.32
N THR A 216 15.46 -4.66 -18.59
CA THR A 216 15.12 -3.71 -19.66
C THR A 216 13.81 -2.98 -19.36
N LYS A 217 12.77 -3.74 -18.97
CA LYS A 217 11.46 -3.18 -18.61
C LYS A 217 11.55 -2.23 -17.42
N LEU A 218 12.34 -2.58 -16.40
CA LEU A 218 12.57 -1.71 -15.25
C LEU A 218 13.15 -0.37 -15.68
N LEU A 219 14.21 -0.34 -16.50
CA LEU A 219 14.82 0.91 -16.97
C LEU A 219 13.82 1.80 -17.72
N GLU A 220 13.00 1.21 -18.59
CA GLU A 220 11.91 1.92 -19.28
C GLU A 220 10.90 2.52 -18.29
N GLN A 221 10.53 1.76 -17.25
CA GLN A 221 9.57 2.21 -16.24
C GLN A 221 10.15 3.25 -15.28
N LEU A 222 11.45 3.23 -15.03
CA LEU A 222 12.12 4.28 -14.25
C LEU A 222 12.02 5.63 -14.96
N ASP A 223 12.18 5.66 -16.28
CA ASP A 223 12.02 6.90 -17.05
C ASP A 223 10.57 7.40 -17.02
N VAL A 224 9.59 6.51 -17.23
CA VAL A 224 8.16 6.84 -17.10
C VAL A 224 7.84 7.38 -15.70
N ALA A 225 8.41 6.76 -14.66
CA ALA A 225 8.16 7.12 -13.27
C ALA A 225 8.62 8.54 -12.90
N LYS A 226 9.64 9.08 -13.59
CA LYS A 226 10.09 10.48 -13.40
C LYS A 226 9.01 11.49 -13.71
N SER A 227 8.08 11.17 -14.62
CA SER A 227 6.99 12.06 -15.04
C SER A 227 5.70 11.92 -14.21
N ARG A 228 5.71 11.10 -13.14
CA ARG A 228 4.51 10.89 -12.33
C ARG A 228 4.10 12.16 -11.57
N PRO A 229 2.81 12.36 -11.29
CA PRO A 229 2.33 13.52 -10.53
C PRO A 229 2.99 13.64 -9.15
N LEU A 230 3.09 14.86 -8.63
CA LEU A 230 3.76 15.16 -7.36
C LEU A 230 3.19 14.35 -6.19
N TRP A 231 1.87 14.11 -6.18
CA TRP A 231 1.26 13.32 -5.11
C TRP A 231 1.80 11.89 -5.03
N ARG A 232 2.18 11.27 -6.16
CA ARG A 232 2.80 9.94 -6.15
C ARG A 232 4.22 9.99 -5.61
N VAL A 233 4.96 11.05 -5.92
CA VAL A 233 6.30 11.29 -5.36
C VAL A 233 6.22 11.43 -3.85
N LEU A 234 5.27 12.22 -3.33
CA LEU A 234 5.03 12.35 -1.88
C LEU A 234 4.74 11.01 -1.19
N VAL A 235 3.93 10.15 -1.83
CA VAL A 235 3.67 8.79 -1.31
C VAL A 235 4.93 7.92 -1.38
N ALA A 236 5.73 8.05 -2.44
CA ALA A 236 6.95 7.28 -2.67
C ALA A 236 8.04 7.58 -1.64
N LEU A 237 8.14 8.83 -1.16
CA LEU A 237 9.03 9.23 -0.05
C LEU A 237 8.72 8.53 1.27
N SER A 238 7.60 7.78 1.35
CA SER A 238 7.25 6.96 2.50
C SER A 238 7.14 7.76 3.82
N ILE A 239 6.74 9.03 3.73
CA ILE A 239 6.47 9.88 4.90
C ILE A 239 5.33 9.25 5.70
N ARG A 240 5.51 9.18 7.02
CA ARG A 240 4.54 8.54 7.90
C ARG A 240 3.20 9.28 7.84
N HIS A 241 2.10 8.51 7.88
CA HIS A 241 0.72 9.03 7.81
C HIS A 241 0.31 9.68 6.47
N VAL A 242 1.27 9.98 5.58
CA VAL A 242 1.00 10.53 4.24
C VAL A 242 0.60 9.39 3.29
N GLY A 243 -0.71 9.17 3.19
CA GLY A 243 -1.31 8.30 2.17
C GLY A 243 -1.72 9.06 0.90
N PRO A 244 -2.18 8.35 -0.15
CA PRO A 244 -2.56 8.95 -1.43
C PRO A 244 -3.51 10.15 -1.31
N THR A 245 -4.53 10.07 -0.46
CA THR A 245 -5.51 11.16 -0.31
C THR A 245 -4.91 12.45 0.26
N ALA A 246 -4.04 12.34 1.28
CA ALA A 246 -3.36 13.49 1.86
C ALA A 246 -2.35 14.06 0.86
N ALA A 247 -1.58 13.20 0.21
CA ALA A 247 -0.60 13.59 -0.80
C ALA A 247 -1.25 14.30 -2.00
N GLN A 248 -2.41 13.84 -2.49
CA GLN A 248 -3.17 14.49 -3.55
C GLN A 248 -3.62 15.88 -3.16
N SER A 249 -4.08 16.05 -1.91
CA SER A 249 -4.55 17.34 -1.40
C SER A 249 -3.39 18.34 -1.29
N LEU A 250 -2.25 17.89 -0.74
CA LEU A 250 -1.01 18.67 -0.65
C LEU A 250 -0.48 19.07 -2.03
N ALA A 251 -0.35 18.11 -2.94
CA ALA A 251 0.15 18.38 -4.29
C ALA A 251 -0.75 19.37 -5.05
N ARG A 252 -2.08 19.24 -4.90
CA ARG A 252 -3.04 20.15 -5.53
C ARG A 252 -2.94 21.58 -5.01
N GLU A 253 -2.80 21.74 -3.70
CA GLU A 253 -2.82 23.06 -3.05
C GLU A 253 -1.47 23.76 -3.13
N LEU A 254 -0.37 23.04 -2.86
CA LEU A 254 0.97 23.60 -2.72
C LEU A 254 1.84 23.43 -3.97
N ARG A 255 1.50 22.48 -4.86
CA ARG A 255 2.04 22.30 -6.22
C ARG A 255 3.55 22.06 -6.37
N SER A 256 4.36 22.22 -5.34
CA SER A 256 5.80 21.95 -5.36
C SER A 256 6.20 21.21 -4.10
N LEU A 257 7.10 20.24 -4.25
CA LEU A 257 7.72 19.56 -3.11
C LEU A 257 8.55 20.51 -2.27
N GLU A 258 9.23 21.49 -2.89
CA GLU A 258 9.97 22.52 -2.15
C GLU A 258 9.03 23.34 -1.27
N VAL A 259 7.90 23.78 -1.82
CA VAL A 259 6.89 24.54 -1.06
C VAL A 259 6.33 23.70 0.09
N ILE A 260 6.08 22.41 -0.13
CA ILE A 260 5.61 21.49 0.92
C ILE A 260 6.68 21.30 2.01
N ALA A 261 7.95 21.19 1.61
CA ALA A 261 9.06 20.98 2.54
C ALA A 261 9.32 22.19 3.44
N GLU A 262 9.12 23.40 2.93
CA GLU A 262 9.35 24.66 3.65
C GLU A 262 8.11 25.19 4.38
N ALA A 263 6.92 24.65 4.09
CA ALA A 263 5.68 25.11 4.70
C ALA A 263 5.64 24.83 6.21
N PRO A 264 5.22 25.80 7.03
CA PRO A 264 5.04 25.56 8.46
C PRO A 264 3.90 24.54 8.70
N ALA A 265 3.99 23.80 9.81
CA ALA A 265 3.04 22.73 10.13
C ALA A 265 1.58 23.23 10.16
N GLU A 266 1.34 24.46 10.60
CA GLU A 266 0.02 25.07 10.62
C GLU A 266 -0.55 25.28 9.21
N SER A 267 0.29 25.65 8.23
CA SER A 267 -0.13 25.79 6.83
C SER A 267 -0.39 24.44 6.20
N LEU A 268 0.42 23.42 6.50
CA LEU A 268 0.17 22.05 6.05
C LEU A 268 -1.15 21.52 6.61
N ALA A 269 -1.44 21.78 7.89
CA ALA A 269 -2.67 21.34 8.56
C ALA A 269 -3.93 22.10 8.10
N ALA A 270 -3.77 23.22 7.40
CA ALA A 270 -4.89 23.96 6.81
C ALA A 270 -5.42 23.31 5.51
N VAL A 271 -4.61 22.47 4.86
CA VAL A 271 -4.99 21.74 3.64
C VAL A 271 -6.09 20.74 3.97
N GLU A 272 -7.17 20.75 3.19
CA GLU A 272 -8.31 19.84 3.41
C GLU A 272 -7.86 18.37 3.38
N GLY A 273 -8.13 17.64 4.46
CA GLY A 273 -7.76 16.23 4.60
C GLY A 273 -6.35 15.99 5.18
N VAL A 274 -5.61 17.05 5.49
CA VAL A 274 -4.33 17.00 6.22
C VAL A 274 -4.58 17.44 7.65
N GLY A 275 -4.54 16.50 8.60
CA GLY A 275 -4.63 16.83 10.03
C GLY A 275 -3.26 17.15 10.63
N GLY A 276 -3.23 17.71 11.85
CA GLY A 276 -2.00 18.08 12.55
C GLY A 276 -0.96 16.96 12.62
N ILE A 277 -1.37 15.70 12.88
CA ILE A 277 -0.46 14.55 12.90
C ILE A 277 0.28 14.36 11.56
N ILE A 278 -0.40 14.59 10.43
CA ILE A 278 0.20 14.46 9.10
C ILE A 278 1.15 15.64 8.85
N ALA A 279 0.74 16.86 9.21
CA ALA A 279 1.57 18.05 9.09
C ALA A 279 2.87 17.95 9.91
N ASP A 280 2.77 17.51 11.16
CA ASP A 280 3.93 17.27 12.03
C ASP A 280 4.85 16.21 11.43
N SER A 281 4.29 15.11 10.91
CA SER A 281 5.07 14.03 10.29
C SER A 281 5.82 14.47 9.04
N ILE A 282 5.24 15.37 8.24
CA ILE A 282 5.91 15.96 7.07
C ILE A 282 7.06 16.86 7.53
N SER A 283 6.78 17.75 8.48
CA SER A 283 7.77 18.70 9.01
C SER A 283 8.95 17.96 9.66
N GLU A 284 8.67 16.94 10.47
CA GLU A 284 9.69 16.09 11.08
C GLU A 284 10.51 15.36 10.03
N TRP A 285 9.88 14.82 8.98
CA TRP A 285 10.59 14.12 7.91
C TRP A 285 11.57 15.05 7.18
N PHE A 286 11.15 16.25 6.79
CA PHE A 286 12.04 17.21 6.13
C PHE A 286 13.12 17.81 7.06
N SER A 287 12.96 17.72 8.37
CA SER A 287 13.97 18.16 9.35
C SER A 287 15.20 17.24 9.44
N VAL A 288 15.18 16.08 8.80
CA VAL A 288 16.25 15.08 8.85
C VAL A 288 17.13 15.17 7.60
N ASP A 289 18.41 15.53 7.78
CA ASP A 289 19.33 15.87 6.68
C ASP A 289 19.37 14.86 5.52
N TRP A 290 19.47 13.56 5.82
CA TRP A 290 19.61 12.54 4.78
C TRP A 290 18.33 12.31 3.96
N HIS A 291 17.17 12.74 4.45
CA HIS A 291 15.95 12.74 3.65
C HIS A 291 16.01 13.80 2.53
N GLY A 292 16.66 14.95 2.78
CA GLY A 292 16.94 15.96 1.77
C GLY A 292 17.85 15.44 0.66
N GLU A 293 18.84 14.60 1.01
CA GLU A 293 19.73 13.95 0.02
C GLU A 293 18.94 13.09 -0.97
N ILE A 294 17.93 12.35 -0.52
CA ILE A 294 17.07 11.54 -1.40
C ILE A 294 16.33 12.42 -2.41
N VAL A 295 15.73 13.50 -1.92
CA VAL A 295 14.99 14.45 -2.77
C VAL A 295 15.90 15.07 -3.81
N GLU A 296 17.13 15.43 -3.43
CA GLU A 296 18.10 16.01 -4.34
C GLU A 296 18.58 15.00 -5.40
N LYS A 297 18.84 13.73 -5.03
CA LYS A 297 19.16 12.69 -6.01
C LYS A 297 18.03 12.50 -7.02
N TRP A 298 16.78 12.49 -6.56
CA TRP A 298 15.61 12.38 -7.43
C TRP A 298 15.47 13.62 -8.35
N ARG A 299 15.70 14.83 -7.81
CA ARG A 299 15.72 16.08 -8.58
C ARG A 299 16.78 16.02 -9.68
N ALA A 300 18.01 15.66 -9.33
CA ALA A 300 19.14 15.54 -10.25
C ALA A 300 18.90 14.48 -11.34
N ALA A 301 18.18 13.40 -11.01
CA ALA A 301 17.81 12.35 -11.96
C ALA A 301 16.61 12.73 -12.86
N GLY A 302 16.00 13.91 -12.67
CA GLY A 302 14.91 14.44 -13.49
C GLY A 302 13.50 14.06 -13.04
N VAL A 303 13.31 13.61 -11.80
CA VAL A 303 11.98 13.35 -11.24
C VAL A 303 11.20 14.67 -11.13
N SER A 304 9.94 14.67 -11.54
CA SER A 304 9.05 15.83 -11.44
C SER A 304 8.65 16.08 -9.99
N LEU A 305 9.26 17.09 -9.37
CA LEU A 305 8.99 17.50 -7.99
C LEU A 305 7.98 18.65 -7.87
N ALA A 306 7.36 19.03 -8.98
CA ALA A 306 6.28 20.01 -9.02
C ALA A 306 5.16 19.52 -9.93
N GLU A 307 3.94 19.96 -9.64
CA GLU A 307 2.82 19.85 -10.56
C GLU A 307 3.08 20.80 -11.73
N GLN A 308 3.02 20.28 -12.96
CA GLN A 308 2.99 21.15 -14.13
C GLN A 308 1.71 21.99 -14.05
N VAL A 309 1.81 23.28 -14.37
CA VAL A 309 0.63 24.14 -14.50
C VAL A 309 -0.12 23.69 -15.74
N VAL A 310 -0.90 22.63 -15.61
CA VAL A 310 -2.05 22.41 -16.46
C VAL A 310 -3.03 23.49 -15.98
N GLU A 311 -3.44 24.41 -16.86
CA GLU A 311 -4.67 25.17 -16.61
C GLU A 311 -5.67 24.18 -16.05
N GLN A 312 -6.33 24.51 -14.92
CA GLN A 312 -7.30 23.60 -14.33
C GLN A 312 -8.29 23.24 -15.43
N GLY A 313 -8.08 22.08 -16.05
CA GLY A 313 -9.00 21.55 -17.03
C GLY A 313 -10.34 21.49 -16.34
N GLU A 314 -11.42 21.59 -17.12
CA GLU A 314 -12.75 21.37 -16.59
C GLU A 314 -12.71 20.12 -15.70
N ARG A 315 -13.29 20.21 -14.51
CA ARG A 315 -13.47 19.08 -13.60
C ARG A 315 -14.86 18.53 -13.83
N PRO A 316 -15.11 17.80 -14.94
CA PRO A 316 -16.46 17.37 -15.31
C PRO A 316 -17.06 16.44 -14.27
N LEU A 317 -16.21 15.83 -13.42
CA LEU A 317 -16.62 14.89 -12.40
C LEU A 317 -16.75 15.51 -11.00
N GLU A 318 -16.59 16.82 -10.85
CA GLU A 318 -16.78 17.48 -9.55
C GLU A 318 -18.20 17.28 -9.01
N GLY A 319 -18.30 16.86 -7.75
CA GLY A 319 -19.58 16.50 -7.11
C GLY A 319 -20.11 15.10 -7.46
N PHE A 320 -19.52 14.41 -8.44
CA PHE A 320 -19.93 13.06 -8.83
C PHE A 320 -19.19 11.98 -8.03
N THR A 321 -19.91 10.92 -7.69
CA THR A 321 -19.35 9.77 -6.95
C THR A 321 -19.36 8.51 -7.80
N PHE A 322 -18.23 7.82 -7.87
CA PHE A 322 -18.01 6.64 -8.70
C PHE A 322 -17.79 5.37 -7.84
N VAL A 323 -18.12 4.21 -8.41
CA VAL A 323 -17.70 2.90 -7.91
C VAL A 323 -17.17 2.10 -9.09
N ILE A 324 -15.96 1.56 -8.96
CA ILE A 324 -15.35 0.74 -10.00
C ILE A 324 -15.41 -0.73 -9.58
N THR A 325 -15.89 -1.59 -10.47
CA THR A 325 -16.03 -3.02 -10.23
C THR A 325 -15.70 -3.85 -11.47
N GLY A 326 -15.29 -5.11 -11.27
CA GLY A 326 -14.77 -5.95 -12.33
C GLY A 326 -13.33 -5.60 -12.72
N THR A 327 -12.82 -6.32 -13.73
CA THR A 327 -11.53 -6.08 -14.39
C THR A 327 -11.80 -5.24 -15.62
N LEU A 328 -11.24 -4.03 -15.69
CA LEU A 328 -11.44 -3.18 -16.86
C LEU A 328 -10.48 -3.61 -17.99
N PRO A 329 -10.83 -3.39 -19.27
CA PRO A 329 -10.04 -3.87 -20.41
C PRO A 329 -8.61 -3.34 -20.48
N THR A 330 -8.39 -2.06 -20.18
CA THR A 330 -7.07 -1.41 -20.32
C THR A 330 -6.55 -0.80 -19.04
N LEU A 331 -7.43 -0.46 -18.09
CA LEU A 331 -7.07 0.18 -16.83
C LEU A 331 -7.13 -0.80 -15.67
N SER A 332 -6.11 -0.73 -14.80
CA SER A 332 -6.27 -1.30 -13.46
C SER A 332 -7.32 -0.53 -12.67
N ARG A 333 -7.93 -1.16 -11.66
CA ARG A 333 -8.89 -0.49 -10.79
C ARG A 333 -8.31 0.76 -10.11
N ASP A 334 -7.03 0.71 -9.76
CA ASP A 334 -6.32 1.82 -9.13
C ASP A 334 -6.08 2.95 -10.14
N GLN A 335 -5.69 2.62 -11.39
CA GLN A 335 -5.54 3.59 -12.47
C GLN A 335 -6.87 4.27 -12.83
N ALA A 336 -7.97 3.51 -12.92
CA ALA A 336 -9.28 4.09 -13.14
C ALA A 336 -9.74 4.96 -11.97
N THR A 337 -9.39 4.58 -10.73
CA THR A 337 -9.67 5.38 -9.53
C THR A 337 -8.97 6.72 -9.60
N GLU A 338 -7.69 6.71 -9.96
CA GLU A 338 -6.87 7.91 -10.15
C GLU A 338 -7.45 8.84 -11.22
N ARG A 339 -7.82 8.31 -12.39
CA ARG A 339 -8.39 9.14 -13.47
C ARG A 339 -9.68 9.84 -13.05
N VAL A 340 -10.54 9.15 -12.30
CA VAL A 340 -11.76 9.76 -11.74
C VAL A 340 -11.42 10.88 -10.76
N GLN A 341 -10.47 10.63 -9.84
CA GLN A 341 -10.05 11.62 -8.84
C GLN A 341 -9.40 12.85 -9.46
N ALA A 342 -8.57 12.65 -10.49
CA ALA A 342 -7.94 13.74 -11.24
C ALA A 342 -8.98 14.66 -11.91
N ALA A 343 -10.09 14.09 -12.39
CA ALA A 343 -11.21 14.85 -12.97
C ALA A 343 -12.20 15.45 -11.93
N GLY A 344 -11.88 15.37 -10.63
CA GLY A 344 -12.67 15.93 -9.53
C GLY A 344 -13.70 14.98 -8.91
N GLY A 345 -13.78 13.74 -9.39
CA GLY A 345 -14.74 12.74 -8.93
C GLY A 345 -14.30 12.01 -7.66
N LYS A 346 -15.27 11.54 -6.87
CA LYS A 346 -15.01 10.76 -5.66
C LYS A 346 -15.23 9.27 -5.89
N VAL A 347 -14.21 8.44 -5.73
CA VAL A 347 -14.36 6.98 -5.82
C VAL A 347 -14.66 6.38 -4.46
N THR A 348 -15.62 5.46 -4.40
CA THR A 348 -16.03 4.77 -3.18
C THR A 348 -16.05 3.25 -3.38
N GLY A 349 -15.92 2.50 -2.28
CA GLY A 349 -15.86 1.04 -2.34
C GLY A 349 -17.22 0.35 -2.52
N SER A 350 -18.34 1.08 -2.42
CA SER A 350 -19.69 0.50 -2.38
C SER A 350 -20.71 1.35 -3.13
N VAL A 351 -21.57 0.70 -3.93
CA VAL A 351 -22.67 1.36 -4.65
C VAL A 351 -23.76 1.81 -3.65
N SER A 352 -24.19 3.07 -3.77
CA SER A 352 -25.23 3.73 -2.98
C SER A 352 -26.11 4.62 -3.87
N LYS A 353 -27.21 5.18 -3.35
CA LYS A 353 -28.02 6.18 -4.09
C LYS A 353 -27.28 7.50 -4.36
N LYS A 354 -26.22 7.80 -3.61
CA LYS A 354 -25.35 8.97 -3.84
C LYS A 354 -24.26 8.67 -4.87
N THR A 355 -24.10 7.40 -5.24
CA THR A 355 -23.22 7.02 -6.33
C THR A 355 -23.85 7.51 -7.61
N SER A 356 -23.15 8.37 -8.32
CA SER A 356 -23.56 8.90 -9.61
C SER A 356 -23.39 7.86 -10.70
N TYR A 357 -22.26 7.14 -10.67
CA TYR A 357 -21.88 6.18 -11.72
C TYR A 357 -21.23 4.92 -11.15
N VAL A 358 -21.49 3.78 -11.79
CA VAL A 358 -20.78 2.52 -11.53
C VAL A 358 -20.07 2.09 -12.80
N VAL A 359 -18.74 2.04 -12.76
CA VAL A 359 -17.91 1.57 -13.87
C VAL A 359 -17.74 0.06 -13.74
N VAL A 360 -18.19 -0.66 -14.76
CA VAL A 360 -18.30 -2.11 -14.80
C VAL A 360 -17.34 -2.65 -15.87
N GLY A 361 -16.36 -3.43 -15.44
CA GLY A 361 -15.54 -4.28 -16.30
C GLY A 361 -15.99 -5.74 -16.30
N GLU A 362 -15.16 -6.61 -16.85
CA GLU A 362 -15.41 -8.05 -16.85
C GLU A 362 -15.54 -8.60 -15.42
N ASN A 363 -16.43 -9.58 -15.23
CA ASN A 363 -16.73 -10.20 -13.93
C ASN A 363 -17.01 -9.17 -12.81
N PRO A 364 -18.00 -8.27 -12.99
CA PRO A 364 -18.23 -7.15 -12.08
C PRO A 364 -18.77 -7.55 -10.71
N GLY A 365 -19.24 -8.79 -10.56
CA GLY A 365 -19.79 -9.35 -9.33
C GLY A 365 -21.02 -8.58 -8.83
N SER A 366 -21.31 -8.72 -7.53
CA SER A 366 -22.53 -8.23 -6.89
C SER A 366 -22.70 -6.70 -6.87
N LYS A 367 -21.71 -5.93 -7.32
CA LYS A 367 -21.78 -4.47 -7.41
C LYS A 367 -22.55 -4.01 -8.66
N ALA A 368 -22.50 -4.75 -9.76
CA ALA A 368 -23.30 -4.45 -10.95
C ALA A 368 -24.80 -4.64 -10.66
N ASP A 369 -25.16 -5.79 -10.09
CA ASP A 369 -26.55 -6.10 -9.69
C ASP A 369 -27.12 -5.03 -8.75
N LYS A 370 -26.27 -4.50 -7.86
CA LYS A 370 -26.65 -3.43 -6.93
C LYS A 370 -26.84 -2.09 -7.63
N ALA A 371 -26.06 -1.79 -8.67
CA ALA A 371 -26.20 -0.58 -9.48
C ALA A 371 -27.53 -0.59 -10.25
N GLU A 372 -27.88 -1.72 -10.86
CA GLU A 372 -29.16 -1.91 -11.55
C GLU A 372 -30.34 -1.74 -10.59
N THR A 373 -30.29 -2.39 -9.42
CA THR A 373 -31.34 -2.30 -8.39
C THR A 373 -31.56 -0.86 -7.92
N LEU A 374 -30.47 -0.10 -7.76
CA LEU A 374 -30.52 1.29 -7.31
C LEU A 374 -30.73 2.29 -8.46
N ARG A 375 -30.86 1.80 -9.70
CA ARG A 375 -30.97 2.61 -10.94
C ARG A 375 -29.85 3.66 -11.05
N VAL A 376 -28.66 3.29 -10.59
CA VAL A 376 -27.46 4.11 -10.76
C VAL A 376 -26.93 3.87 -12.17
N THR A 377 -26.50 4.92 -12.85
CA THR A 377 -25.98 4.83 -14.21
C THR A 377 -24.75 3.91 -14.26
N ILE A 378 -24.82 2.87 -15.08
CA ILE A 378 -23.71 1.95 -15.31
C ILE A 378 -22.93 2.42 -16.53
N LEU A 379 -21.61 2.47 -16.39
CA LEU A 379 -20.66 2.83 -17.44
C LEU A 379 -19.71 1.66 -17.67
N ASP A 380 -19.25 1.49 -18.90
CA ASP A 380 -18.06 0.69 -19.19
C ASP A 380 -16.79 1.59 -19.12
N GLU A 381 -15.62 0.99 -19.33
CA GLU A 381 -14.35 1.73 -19.33
C GLU A 381 -14.32 2.83 -20.41
N ALA A 382 -14.89 2.55 -21.59
CA ALA A 382 -14.92 3.51 -22.70
C ALA A 382 -15.76 4.74 -22.35
N ALA A 383 -16.93 4.54 -21.75
CA ALA A 383 -17.81 5.62 -21.30
C ALA A 383 -17.18 6.42 -20.15
N LEU A 384 -16.45 5.75 -19.24
CA LEU A 384 -15.66 6.46 -18.22
C LEU A 384 -14.63 7.39 -18.86
N LEU A 385 -13.87 6.88 -19.84
CA LEU A 385 -12.86 7.66 -20.54
C LEU A 385 -13.47 8.82 -21.32
N ALA A 386 -14.66 8.63 -21.91
CA ALA A 386 -15.38 9.70 -22.60
C ALA A 386 -15.84 10.82 -21.66
N LEU A 387 -16.20 10.52 -20.40
CA LEU A 387 -16.56 11.53 -19.39
C LEU A 387 -15.36 12.33 -18.88
N ILE A 388 -14.15 11.79 -19.01
CA ILE A 388 -12.90 12.38 -18.50
C ILE A 388 -12.13 13.09 -19.63
N ALA A 389 -12.39 12.74 -20.90
CA ALA A 389 -11.79 13.41 -22.03
C ALA A 389 -12.24 14.89 -22.09
N PRO A 390 -11.33 15.83 -22.40
CA PRO A 390 -11.72 17.22 -22.64
C PRO A 390 -12.72 17.27 -23.80
N LEU A 391 -13.83 17.99 -23.64
CA LEU A 391 -14.77 18.23 -24.73
C LEU A 391 -14.02 18.91 -25.89
N PRO A 392 -14.25 18.50 -27.16
CA PRO A 392 -13.64 19.20 -28.28
C PRO A 392 -14.10 20.66 -28.25
N SER A 393 -13.15 21.58 -28.19
CA SER A 393 -13.43 23.02 -28.28
C SER A 393 -14.14 23.31 -29.61
N PRO A 394 -15.15 24.20 -29.63
CA PRO A 394 -15.92 24.52 -30.83
C PRO A 394 -15.08 25.20 -31.92
#